data_AF-A0A7S4AY86-F1
#
_entry.id   AF-A0A7S4AY86-F1
#
_cell.length_a   1.000
_cell.length_b   1.000
_cell.length_c   1.000
_cell.angle_alpha   90.00
_cell.angle_beta   90.00
_cell.angle_gamma   90.00
#
_symmetry.space_group_name_H-M   'P 1'
#
loop_
_entity.id
_entity.type
_entity.pdbx_description
1 polymer ?
#
loop_
_entity_poly.entity_id
_entity_poly.type
_entity_poly.pdbx_seq_one_letter_code
_entity_poly.pdbx_strand_id
1 'polypeptide(L)'
;MEFLPFSDAVLEAAQISAFGDVADQPCPTLQPRRRPSGFSATTTLCACPLRCPSTTHGGCDAIVQKCGNLSWCTRVSLNEEGTWATLKANGRRFGVAADALAAAKASWISRASVAMLLGEQKCATTAVDAHIRPSFVRRFAPKERHIFDMTDYVTSCQLSNYLGKNSPDGTSTLLDATPDYLQNPIAAANVHAIAPHTKLVVLVRNPIDRAYAAWKQVTRAGWEVRPFRV
;
A
#
# COMPACT_ATOMS: atom_id res chain seq x y z
N MET A 1 -13.56 -18.76 11.26
CA MET A 1 -12.47 -17.98 10.65
C MET A 1 -12.32 -18.54 9.25
N GLU A 2 -13.02 -17.92 8.31
CA GLU A 2 -13.11 -18.39 6.93
C GLU A 2 -11.96 -17.74 6.16
N PHE A 3 -11.06 -18.56 5.61
CA PHE A 3 -10.01 -18.09 4.72
C PHE A 3 -10.64 -17.87 3.36
N LEU A 4 -10.91 -16.61 3.01
CA LEU A 4 -11.33 -16.29 1.65
C LEU A 4 -10.11 -16.40 0.72
N PRO A 5 -10.13 -17.29 -0.29
CA PRO A 5 -9.17 -17.24 -1.36
C PRO A 5 -9.35 -15.92 -2.12
N PHE A 6 -8.24 -15.24 -2.38
CA PHE A 6 -8.17 -14.02 -3.16
C PHE A 6 -8.37 -14.36 -4.64
N SER A 7 -9.59 -14.71 -5.04
CA SER A 7 -9.97 -14.77 -6.45
C SER A 7 -11.25 -13.98 -6.65
N ASP A 8 -11.11 -12.89 -7.41
CA ASP A 8 -12.18 -12.21 -8.14
C ASP A 8 -13.20 -11.37 -7.34
N ALA A 9 -12.72 -10.53 -6.42
CA ALA A 9 -13.53 -9.46 -5.82
C ALA A 9 -13.18 -8.06 -6.36
N VAL A 10 -13.78 -7.74 -7.52
CA VAL A 10 -14.38 -6.45 -7.91
C VAL A 10 -13.56 -5.17 -7.62
N LEU A 11 -12.70 -4.81 -8.56
CA LEU A 11 -12.48 -3.40 -8.91
C LEU A 11 -13.42 -3.08 -10.07
N GLU A 12 -14.55 -2.45 -9.76
CA GLU A 12 -15.40 -1.83 -10.75
C GLU A 12 -14.60 -0.67 -11.38
N ALA A 13 -13.89 -0.98 -12.46
CA ALA A 13 -13.16 -0.02 -13.26
C ALA A 13 -14.17 0.98 -13.81
N ALA A 14 -13.95 2.27 -13.54
CA ALA A 14 -14.57 3.33 -14.32
C ALA A 14 -14.37 3.00 -15.80
N GLN A 15 -15.45 2.70 -16.51
CA GLN A 15 -15.44 2.46 -17.95
C GLN A 15 -15.01 3.75 -18.64
N ILE A 16 -13.71 3.91 -18.87
CA ILE A 16 -13.19 4.84 -19.87
C ILE A 16 -13.29 4.07 -21.20
N SER A 17 -14.42 4.29 -21.85
CA SER A 17 -14.72 3.86 -23.21
C SER A 17 -13.59 4.22 -24.16
N ALA A 18 -13.19 3.24 -24.96
CA ALA A 18 -12.48 3.37 -26.23
C ALA A 18 -11.17 4.19 -26.22
N PHE A 19 -10.05 3.46 -26.27
CA PHE A 19 -8.77 3.96 -26.76
C PHE A 19 -8.91 4.41 -28.23
N GLY A 20 -9.27 5.67 -28.43
CA GLY A 20 -8.87 6.44 -29.60
C GLY A 20 -7.72 7.35 -29.17
N ASP A 21 -6.54 7.11 -29.72
CA ASP A 21 -5.41 8.02 -29.75
C ASP A 21 -4.91 8.58 -28.41
N VAL A 22 -3.91 7.90 -27.83
CA VAL A 22 -2.99 8.51 -26.87
C VAL A 22 -2.12 9.52 -27.63
N ALA A 23 -2.70 10.65 -28.01
CA ALA A 23 -2.04 11.82 -28.57
C ALA A 23 -2.18 12.95 -27.55
N ASP A 24 -1.06 13.44 -26.98
CA ASP A 24 -0.86 14.65 -26.13
C ASP A 24 -1.97 15.10 -25.15
N GLN A 25 -2.97 14.28 -24.89
CA GLN A 25 -4.08 14.57 -23.99
C GLN A 25 -3.56 14.42 -22.55
N PRO A 26 -3.76 15.42 -21.69
CA PRO A 26 -3.35 15.33 -20.29
C PRO A 26 -4.06 14.15 -19.61
N CYS A 27 -3.33 13.38 -18.80
CA CYS A 27 -3.89 12.28 -18.00
C CYS A 27 -5.16 12.77 -17.29
N PRO A 28 -6.33 12.10 -17.46
CA PRO A 28 -7.59 12.53 -16.89
C PRO A 28 -7.38 12.81 -15.40
N THR A 29 -7.60 14.05 -15.03
CA THR A 29 -7.37 14.53 -13.67
C THR A 29 -8.26 13.75 -12.72
N LEU A 30 -7.69 12.78 -12.00
CA LEU A 30 -8.28 12.37 -10.73
C LEU A 30 -8.23 13.61 -9.85
N GLN A 31 -9.37 14.28 -9.70
CA GLN A 31 -9.43 15.50 -8.90
C GLN A 31 -8.80 15.22 -7.53
N PRO A 32 -7.86 16.06 -7.06
CA PRO A 32 -7.21 15.84 -5.78
C PRO A 32 -8.28 15.82 -4.68
N ARG A 33 -8.40 14.71 -3.94
CA ARG A 33 -9.13 14.72 -2.66
C ARG A 33 -8.52 15.84 -1.80
N ARG A 34 -9.37 16.69 -1.20
CA ARG A 34 -8.98 17.93 -0.50
C ARG A 34 -7.75 17.71 0.41
N ARG A 35 -6.72 18.54 0.20
CA ARG A 35 -5.41 18.46 0.84
C ARG A 35 -5.44 19.01 2.29
N PRO A 36 -4.73 18.39 3.25
CA PRO A 36 -4.38 19.05 4.51
C PRO A 36 -3.42 20.23 4.24
N SER A 37 -3.58 21.33 4.97
CA SER A 37 -2.71 22.51 4.85
C SER A 37 -1.26 22.20 5.25
N GLY A 38 -0.30 22.44 4.35
CA GLY A 38 1.14 22.30 4.64
C GLY A 38 2.01 21.70 3.53
N PHE A 39 1.43 21.22 2.42
CA PHE A 39 2.19 20.66 1.28
C PHE A 39 2.26 21.63 0.08
N SER A 40 3.48 21.83 -0.44
CA SER A 40 3.79 22.69 -1.59
C SER A 40 3.02 22.27 -2.87
N ALA A 41 2.66 23.27 -3.69
CA ALA A 41 1.77 23.15 -4.84
C ALA A 41 2.33 22.39 -6.06
N THR A 42 3.60 21.97 -6.06
CA THR A 42 4.31 21.56 -7.28
C THR A 42 4.26 20.07 -7.63
N THR A 43 3.51 19.22 -6.91
CA THR A 43 3.45 17.77 -7.23
C THR A 43 2.01 17.27 -7.25
N THR A 44 1.29 17.55 -8.34
CA THR A 44 0.04 16.85 -8.64
C THR A 44 0.41 15.44 -9.10
N LEU A 45 0.29 14.46 -8.19
CA LEU A 45 0.45 13.04 -8.50
C LEU A 45 -0.68 12.61 -9.44
N CYS A 46 -0.37 12.42 -10.71
CA CYS A 46 -1.26 11.76 -11.67
C CYS A 46 -0.76 10.33 -11.86
N ALA A 47 -1.59 9.34 -11.52
CA ALA A 47 -1.37 7.93 -11.83
C ALA A 47 -2.54 7.47 -12.71
N CYS A 48 -2.24 7.13 -13.97
CA CYS A 48 -3.22 6.67 -14.94
C CYS A 48 -3.04 5.15 -15.14
N PRO A 49 -3.99 4.30 -14.68
CA PRO A 49 -3.99 2.88 -15.02
C PRO A 49 -4.42 2.69 -16.47
N LEU A 50 -3.65 1.93 -17.24
CA LEU A 50 -3.89 1.60 -18.63
C LEU A 50 -3.91 0.09 -18.78
N ARG A 51 -4.90 -0.43 -19.50
CA ARG A 51 -4.93 -1.83 -19.92
C ARG A 51 -3.98 -2.02 -21.09
N CYS A 52 -3.12 -3.03 -21.02
CA CYS A 52 -2.20 -3.32 -22.11
C CYS A 52 -2.94 -4.06 -23.24
N PRO A 53 -2.69 -3.70 -24.52
CA PRO A 53 -3.40 -4.26 -25.67
C PRO A 53 -3.18 -5.77 -25.89
N SER A 54 -2.13 -6.35 -25.30
CA SER A 54 -1.91 -7.80 -25.29
C SER A 54 -1.76 -8.31 -23.85
N THR A 55 -2.26 -9.53 -23.59
CA THR A 55 -2.11 -10.25 -22.32
C THR A 55 -0.85 -11.11 -22.25
N THR A 56 0.00 -11.08 -23.27
CA THR A 56 1.31 -11.75 -23.27
C THR A 56 2.42 -10.80 -22.82
N HIS A 57 3.49 -11.38 -22.24
CA HIS A 57 4.73 -10.65 -21.91
C HIS A 57 5.18 -9.80 -23.11
N GLY A 58 5.13 -8.47 -22.97
CA GLY A 58 5.46 -7.50 -24.03
C GLY A 58 4.27 -6.63 -24.52
N GLY A 59 3.03 -6.92 -24.10
CA GLY A 59 1.86 -6.12 -24.48
C GLY A 59 1.91 -4.66 -24.03
N CYS A 60 2.71 -4.35 -23.01
CA CYS A 60 2.95 -3.00 -22.53
C CYS A 60 4.20 -2.34 -23.13
N ASP A 61 4.96 -3.00 -24.01
CA ASP A 61 6.25 -2.47 -24.52
C ASP A 61 6.05 -1.17 -25.30
N ALA A 62 4.98 -1.08 -26.09
CA ALA A 62 4.61 0.16 -26.78
C ALA A 62 4.23 1.28 -25.81
N ILE A 63 3.65 0.95 -24.65
CA ILE A 63 3.29 1.92 -23.60
C ILE A 63 4.55 2.38 -22.86
N VAL A 64 5.48 1.47 -22.56
CA VAL A 64 6.77 1.75 -21.95
C VAL A 64 7.64 2.62 -22.85
N GLN A 65 7.73 2.29 -24.14
CA GLN A 65 8.46 3.08 -25.15
C GLN A 65 7.87 4.48 -25.32
N LYS A 66 6.53 4.60 -25.36
CA LYS A 66 5.86 5.92 -25.46
C LYS A 66 6.10 6.78 -24.23
N CYS A 67 6.15 6.21 -23.02
CA CYS A 67 6.44 6.97 -21.80
C CYS A 67 7.75 7.76 -21.91
N GLY A 68 8.81 7.18 -22.49
CA GLY A 68 10.08 7.87 -22.69
C GLY A 68 10.01 9.11 -23.60
N ASN A 69 8.98 9.19 -24.47
CA ASN A 69 8.77 10.29 -25.40
C ASN A 69 7.72 11.31 -24.91
N LEU A 70 7.03 11.02 -23.79
CA LEU A 70 6.04 11.92 -23.21
C LEU A 70 6.72 12.79 -22.15
N SER A 71 6.72 14.11 -22.36
CA SER A 71 7.35 15.08 -21.45
C SER A 71 6.83 15.02 -20.01
N TRP A 72 5.62 14.49 -19.84
CA TRP A 72 4.98 14.31 -18.56
C TRP A 72 5.12 12.90 -18.00
N CYS A 73 5.65 11.90 -18.70
CA CYS A 73 5.75 10.53 -18.17
C CYS A 73 7.15 10.25 -17.64
N THR A 74 7.29 10.07 -16.32
CA THR A 74 8.57 9.80 -15.67
C THR A 74 8.78 8.32 -15.33
N ARG A 75 7.70 7.52 -15.25
CA ARG A 75 7.79 6.09 -14.96
C ARG A 75 6.54 5.31 -15.36
N VAL A 76 6.75 4.04 -15.70
CA VAL A 76 5.71 3.01 -15.90
C VAL A 76 5.86 1.91 -14.84
N SER A 77 4.76 1.37 -14.32
CA SER A 77 4.75 0.18 -13.46
C SER A 77 3.77 -0.85 -14.02
N LEU A 78 4.19 -2.10 -14.12
CA LEU A 78 3.37 -3.20 -14.63
C LEU A 78 2.84 -4.05 -13.47
N ASN A 79 1.67 -4.66 -13.62
CA ASN A 79 1.27 -5.76 -12.73
C ASN A 79 2.05 -7.05 -13.06
N GLU A 80 1.98 -8.03 -12.17
CA GLU A 80 2.72 -9.30 -12.29
C GLU A 80 2.38 -10.05 -13.59
N GLU A 81 1.14 -9.95 -14.05
CA GLU A 81 0.67 -10.59 -15.27
C GLU A 81 0.98 -9.78 -16.55
N GLY A 82 1.52 -8.56 -16.42
CA GLY A 82 1.84 -7.68 -17.56
C GLY A 82 0.61 -7.22 -18.37
N THR A 83 -0.58 -7.28 -17.78
CA THR A 83 -1.86 -6.92 -18.43
C THR A 83 -2.28 -5.47 -18.18
N TRP A 84 -1.64 -4.79 -17.24
CA TRP A 84 -1.90 -3.40 -16.86
C TRP A 84 -0.60 -2.62 -16.66
N ALA A 85 -0.63 -1.33 -17.04
CA ALA A 85 0.45 -0.38 -16.85
C ALA A 85 -0.04 0.87 -16.10
N THR A 86 0.69 1.34 -15.10
CA THR A 86 0.44 2.63 -14.45
C THR A 86 1.46 3.67 -14.92
N LEU A 87 1.00 4.72 -15.61
CA LEU A 87 1.85 5.86 -16.02
C LEU A 87 1.88 6.94 -14.93
N LYS A 88 3.06 7.56 -14.70
CA LYS A 88 3.24 8.61 -13.69
C LYS A 88 3.92 9.85 -14.23
N ALA A 89 3.46 11.03 -13.78
CA ALA A 89 4.08 12.32 -14.04
C ALA A 89 4.75 12.91 -12.81
N ASN A 90 6.05 13.22 -12.89
CA ASN A 90 6.85 13.84 -11.81
C ASN A 90 6.64 13.22 -10.42
N GLY A 91 6.20 11.96 -10.37
CA GLY A 91 5.83 11.26 -9.14
C GLY A 91 7.04 10.59 -8.50
N ARG A 92 7.05 10.53 -7.17
CA ARG A 92 8.02 9.73 -6.41
C ARG A 92 7.94 8.27 -6.86
N ARG A 93 9.08 7.58 -6.85
CA ARG A 93 9.14 6.15 -7.17
C ARG A 93 8.25 5.39 -6.19
N PHE A 94 7.25 4.64 -6.67
CA PHE A 94 6.64 3.60 -5.85
C PHE A 94 7.50 2.35 -5.87
N GLY A 95 7.64 1.68 -4.72
CA GLY A 95 8.29 0.37 -4.61
C GLY A 95 9.49 0.35 -3.67
N VAL A 96 10.32 -0.66 -3.83
CA VAL A 96 11.45 -0.95 -2.95
C VAL A 96 12.74 -0.76 -3.72
N ALA A 97 13.73 -0.12 -3.10
CA ALA A 97 15.06 0.05 -3.69
C ALA A 97 15.71 -1.32 -3.95
N ALA A 98 16.50 -1.44 -5.03
CA ALA A 98 17.06 -2.74 -5.43
C ALA A 98 17.99 -3.31 -4.35
N ASP A 99 18.79 -2.46 -3.71
CA ASP A 99 19.64 -2.79 -2.58
C ASP A 99 18.81 -3.18 -1.34
N ALA A 100 17.71 -2.48 -1.08
CA ALA A 100 16.76 -2.84 -0.02
C ALA A 100 16.11 -4.21 -0.30
N LEU A 101 15.69 -4.48 -1.53
CA LEU A 101 15.10 -5.77 -1.92
C LEU A 101 16.11 -6.91 -1.77
N ALA A 102 17.36 -6.70 -2.20
CA ALA A 102 18.44 -7.66 -2.00
C ALA A 102 18.69 -7.92 -0.51
N ALA A 103 18.72 -6.85 0.31
CA ALA A 103 18.87 -6.96 1.76
C ALA A 103 17.68 -7.70 2.41
N ALA A 104 16.44 -7.44 2.01
CA ALA A 104 15.26 -8.14 2.49
C ALA A 104 15.36 -9.64 2.22
N LYS A 105 15.69 -10.03 0.97
CA LYS A 105 15.86 -11.43 0.56
C LYS A 105 16.96 -12.13 1.36
N ALA A 106 18.09 -11.46 1.59
CA ALA A 106 19.20 -11.99 2.37
C ALA A 106 18.89 -12.09 3.88
N SER A 107 18.02 -11.21 4.39
CA SER A 107 17.69 -11.12 5.81
C SER A 107 16.77 -12.25 6.30
N TRP A 108 16.46 -12.23 7.60
CA TRP A 108 15.55 -13.19 8.23
C TRP A 108 14.09 -13.05 7.76
N ILE A 109 13.67 -11.89 7.25
CA ILE A 109 12.24 -11.63 6.94
C ILE A 109 11.72 -12.50 5.79
N SER A 110 12.61 -13.00 4.93
CA SER A 110 12.26 -13.92 3.84
C SER A 110 12.01 -15.35 4.32
N ARG A 111 12.34 -15.70 5.57
CA ARG A 111 12.28 -17.08 6.09
C ARG A 111 11.55 -17.21 7.43
N ALA A 112 11.42 -16.12 8.19
CA ALA A 112 10.80 -16.14 9.51
C ALA A 112 9.26 -16.21 9.42
N SER A 113 8.64 -16.71 10.50
CA SER A 113 7.19 -16.60 10.68
C SER A 113 6.84 -15.15 11.03
N VAL A 114 6.24 -14.43 10.08
CA VAL A 114 5.75 -13.06 10.27
C VAL A 114 4.24 -13.03 10.05
N ALA A 115 3.54 -12.27 10.89
CA ALA A 115 2.14 -11.90 10.72
C ALA A 115 2.02 -10.38 10.70
N MET A 116 1.13 -9.87 9.86
CA MET A 116 0.79 -8.46 9.79
C MET A 116 -0.69 -8.25 10.11
N LEU A 117 -0.96 -7.44 11.14
CA LEU A 117 -2.30 -6.98 11.48
C LEU A 117 -2.56 -5.68 10.72
N LEU A 118 -3.11 -5.81 9.51
CA LEU A 118 -3.15 -4.76 8.49
C LEU A 118 -4.18 -3.68 8.71
N GLY A 119 -5.16 -3.91 9.59
CA GLY A 119 -6.31 -3.02 9.75
C GLY A 119 -7.61 -3.78 9.79
N GLU A 120 -8.75 -3.11 9.59
CA GLU A 120 -8.87 -1.67 9.30
C GLU A 120 -8.68 -0.80 10.56
N GLN A 121 -8.40 0.49 10.37
CA GLN A 121 -8.37 1.46 11.45
C GLN A 121 -9.67 1.42 12.27
N LYS A 122 -9.60 1.60 13.59
CA LYS A 122 -10.79 1.61 14.47
C LYS A 122 -11.59 0.28 14.50
N CYS A 123 -11.05 -0.80 13.94
CA CYS A 123 -11.58 -2.17 14.08
C CYS A 123 -10.90 -2.96 15.21
N ALA A 124 -10.56 -2.28 16.32
CA ALA A 124 -9.99 -2.89 17.53
C ALA A 124 -8.63 -3.59 17.36
N THR A 125 -7.82 -3.18 16.37
CA THR A 125 -6.45 -3.71 16.18
C THR A 125 -5.58 -3.59 17.43
N THR A 126 -5.66 -2.49 18.17
CA THR A 126 -4.95 -2.32 19.46
C THR A 126 -5.43 -3.30 20.52
N ALA A 127 -6.74 -3.59 20.58
CA ALA A 127 -7.27 -4.54 21.57
C ALA A 127 -6.82 -5.97 21.25
N VAL A 128 -6.93 -6.38 19.98
CA VAL A 128 -6.45 -7.69 19.53
C VAL A 128 -4.94 -7.80 19.74
N ASP A 129 -4.17 -6.81 19.32
CA ASP A 129 -2.72 -6.76 19.55
C ASP A 129 -2.40 -6.90 21.04
N ALA A 130 -3.10 -6.23 21.95
CA ALA A 130 -2.85 -6.34 23.39
C ALA A 130 -3.21 -7.72 24.00
N HIS A 131 -4.20 -8.44 23.44
CA HIS A 131 -4.69 -9.69 24.01
C HIS A 131 -3.98 -10.96 23.50
N ILE A 132 -3.18 -10.86 22.43
CA ILE A 132 -2.39 -12.00 21.95
C ILE A 132 -1.30 -12.34 22.99
N ARG A 133 -1.19 -13.60 23.42
CA ARG A 133 -0.22 -13.96 24.46
C ARG A 133 1.22 -13.81 23.93
N PRO A 134 2.15 -13.22 24.72
CA PRO A 134 3.55 -13.07 24.32
C PRO A 134 4.26 -14.39 24.01
N SER A 135 3.78 -15.52 24.55
CA SER A 135 4.32 -16.86 24.28
C SER A 135 4.12 -17.35 22.84
N PHE A 136 3.21 -16.73 22.09
CA PHE A 136 2.96 -17.06 20.68
C PHE A 136 3.52 -16.02 19.72
N VAL A 137 3.59 -14.77 20.17
CA VAL A 137 3.87 -13.62 19.31
C VAL A 137 4.81 -12.63 19.99
N ARG A 138 5.85 -12.25 19.24
CA ARG A 138 6.73 -11.13 19.57
C ARG A 138 6.38 -9.94 18.67
N ARG A 139 6.05 -8.80 19.28
CA ARG A 139 5.58 -7.60 18.57
C ARG A 139 6.73 -6.75 18.07
N PHE A 140 6.49 -6.07 16.96
CA PHE A 140 7.37 -5.02 16.50
C PHE A 140 7.25 -3.80 17.40
N ALA A 141 8.39 -3.15 17.65
CA ALA A 141 8.45 -1.98 18.52
C ALA A 141 9.10 -0.78 17.81
N PRO A 142 8.47 0.41 17.83
CA PRO A 142 7.10 0.67 18.29
C PRO A 142 6.04 0.00 17.39
N LYS A 143 4.82 -0.17 17.91
CA LYS A 143 3.63 -0.53 17.12
C LYS A 143 3.42 0.52 16.01
N GLU A 144 2.76 0.13 14.92
CA GLU A 144 2.44 1.02 13.78
C GLU A 144 3.73 1.51 13.10
N ARG A 145 4.42 0.59 12.41
CA ARG A 145 5.76 0.83 11.84
C ARG A 145 5.75 1.74 10.62
N HIS A 146 4.63 1.79 9.93
CA HIS A 146 4.38 2.64 8.77
C HIS A 146 5.41 2.60 7.62
N ILE A 147 6.21 1.52 7.52
CA ILE A 147 7.20 1.40 6.44
C ILE A 147 6.57 1.19 5.06
N PHE A 148 5.37 0.60 4.99
CA PHE A 148 4.73 0.23 3.72
C PHE A 148 3.71 1.25 3.20
N ASP A 149 3.30 2.23 4.01
CA ASP A 149 2.23 3.20 3.69
C ASP A 149 2.64 4.68 3.75
N MET A 150 3.56 5.08 4.65
CA MET A 150 3.98 6.49 4.77
C MET A 150 5.08 6.90 3.78
N THR A 151 5.69 5.94 3.07
CA THR A 151 6.70 6.21 2.06
C THR A 151 6.29 5.65 0.72
N ASP A 152 6.46 6.46 -0.31
CA ASP A 152 6.27 6.04 -1.68
C ASP A 152 7.36 5.02 -2.06
N TYR A 153 8.58 5.19 -1.54
CA TYR A 153 9.74 4.36 -1.85
C TYR A 153 10.42 3.82 -0.60
N VAL A 154 10.61 2.51 -0.48
CA VAL A 154 11.33 1.91 0.65
C VAL A 154 12.83 1.85 0.34
N THR A 155 13.62 2.62 1.07
CA THR A 155 15.08 2.63 1.00
C THR A 155 15.72 1.55 1.87
N SER A 156 16.99 1.24 1.62
CA SER A 156 17.77 0.29 2.44
C SER A 156 17.93 0.77 3.88
N CYS A 157 18.03 2.08 4.12
CA CYS A 157 18.06 2.66 5.47
C CYS A 157 16.73 2.46 6.23
N GLN A 158 15.60 2.69 5.57
CA GLN A 158 14.28 2.45 6.19
C GLN A 158 14.09 0.97 6.50
N LEU A 159 14.45 0.11 5.55
CA LEU A 159 14.37 -1.34 5.73
C LEU A 159 15.30 -1.83 6.85
N SER A 160 16.55 -1.35 6.91
CA SER A 160 17.48 -1.77 7.97
C SER A 160 16.99 -1.37 9.36
N ASN A 161 16.40 -0.18 9.51
CA ASN A 161 15.75 0.24 10.75
C ASN A 161 14.51 -0.59 11.10
N TYR A 162 13.75 -1.03 10.09
CA TYR A 162 12.61 -1.92 10.28
C TYR A 162 13.02 -3.33 10.74
N LEU A 163 14.09 -3.88 10.16
CA LEU A 163 14.58 -5.23 10.49
C LEU A 163 15.38 -5.27 11.79
N GLY A 164 16.25 -4.29 12.03
CA GLY A 164 17.27 -4.33 13.08
C GLY A 164 16.71 -4.39 14.51
N LYS A 165 15.48 -3.94 14.73
CA LYS A 165 14.81 -3.97 16.04
C LYS A 165 14.00 -5.25 16.30
N ASN A 166 13.80 -6.07 15.27
CA ASN A 166 12.72 -7.06 15.22
C ASN A 166 13.18 -8.48 14.86
N SER A 167 14.42 -8.84 15.20
CA SER A 167 14.96 -10.17 14.88
C SER A 167 14.13 -11.32 15.48
N PRO A 168 13.97 -12.44 14.75
CA PRO A 168 13.26 -13.62 15.25
C PRO A 168 14.07 -14.33 16.33
N ASP A 169 13.36 -14.99 17.25
CA ASP A 169 13.92 -15.91 18.25
C ASP A 169 13.89 -17.38 17.79
N GLY A 170 13.37 -17.64 16.58
CA GLY A 170 13.21 -18.96 15.99
C GLY A 170 11.97 -19.73 16.42
N THR A 171 11.17 -19.22 17.36
CA THR A 171 10.02 -19.94 17.95
C THR A 171 8.71 -19.13 17.88
N SER A 172 8.79 -17.82 18.12
CA SER A 172 7.65 -16.91 18.12
C SER A 172 7.32 -16.42 16.71
N THR A 173 6.04 -16.17 16.44
CA THR A 173 5.67 -15.38 15.26
C THR A 173 5.92 -13.90 15.54
N LEU A 174 6.54 -13.23 14.59
CA LEU A 174 6.76 -11.79 14.61
C LEU A 174 5.49 -11.06 14.16
N LEU A 175 5.00 -10.08 14.93
CA LEU A 175 3.78 -9.32 14.61
C LEU A 175 4.06 -7.84 14.36
N ASP A 176 3.74 -7.39 13.14
CA ASP A 176 3.64 -5.98 12.80
C ASP A 176 2.16 -5.58 12.74
N ALA A 177 1.74 -4.68 13.63
CA ALA A 177 0.38 -4.19 13.69
C ALA A 177 0.32 -2.73 13.21
N THR A 178 0.02 -2.54 11.94
CA THR A 178 -0.12 -1.21 11.31
C THR A 178 -1.43 -1.15 10.51
N PRO A 179 -2.52 -0.58 11.09
CA PRO A 179 -3.86 -0.60 10.50
C PRO A 179 -4.03 0.15 9.18
N ASP A 180 -3.08 1.02 8.83
CA ASP A 180 -3.15 1.83 7.62
C ASP A 180 -2.67 1.08 6.37
N TYR A 181 -2.07 -0.10 6.53
CA TYR A 181 -1.66 -0.94 5.40
C TYR A 181 -2.85 -1.37 4.55
N LEU A 182 -4.01 -1.68 5.16
CA LEU A 182 -5.19 -2.15 4.43
C LEU A 182 -5.75 -1.11 3.44
N GLN A 183 -5.69 0.18 3.79
CA GLN A 183 -6.24 1.25 2.94
C GLN A 183 -5.23 1.79 1.91
N ASN A 184 -3.94 1.46 2.04
CA ASN A 184 -2.91 1.95 1.14
C ASN A 184 -2.65 0.97 -0.01
N PRO A 185 -2.94 1.34 -1.27
CA PRO A 185 -2.80 0.44 -2.42
C PRO A 185 -1.35 0.04 -2.72
N ILE A 186 -0.35 0.78 -2.23
CA ILE A 186 1.07 0.49 -2.43
C ILE A 186 1.61 -0.45 -1.35
N ALA A 187 0.97 -0.48 -0.17
CA ALA A 187 1.45 -1.29 0.95
C ALA A 187 1.48 -2.78 0.61
N ALA A 188 0.45 -3.29 -0.07
CA ALA A 188 0.38 -4.69 -0.49
C ALA A 188 1.58 -5.09 -1.39
N ALA A 189 1.92 -4.25 -2.38
CA ALA A 189 3.05 -4.50 -3.28
C ALA A 189 4.39 -4.49 -2.53
N ASN A 190 4.59 -3.55 -1.60
CA ASN A 190 5.80 -3.48 -0.79
C ASN A 190 5.92 -4.68 0.16
N VAL A 191 4.81 -5.09 0.79
CA VAL A 191 4.77 -6.29 1.65
C VAL A 191 5.10 -7.53 0.85
N HIS A 192 4.52 -7.73 -0.33
CA HIS A 192 4.82 -8.87 -1.18
C HIS A 192 6.31 -8.90 -1.58
N ALA A 193 6.88 -7.75 -1.96
CA ALA A 193 8.29 -7.67 -2.36
C ALA A 193 9.27 -7.95 -1.19
N ILE A 194 8.98 -7.44 0.01
CA ILE A 194 9.90 -7.52 1.16
C ILE A 194 9.68 -8.78 2.01
N ALA A 195 8.43 -9.18 2.22
CA ALA A 195 8.03 -10.22 3.15
C ALA A 195 6.95 -11.14 2.55
N PRO A 196 7.25 -11.85 1.44
CA PRO A 196 6.25 -12.56 0.62
C PRO A 196 5.51 -13.69 1.34
N HIS A 197 6.08 -14.22 2.42
CA HIS A 197 5.49 -15.33 3.19
C HIS A 197 4.71 -14.87 4.44
N THR A 198 4.49 -13.57 4.57
CA THR A 198 3.78 -13.00 5.72
C THR A 198 2.31 -13.43 5.75
N LYS A 199 1.83 -13.80 6.94
CA LYS A 199 0.40 -14.03 7.17
C LYS A 199 -0.32 -12.70 7.37
N LEU A 200 -1.36 -12.43 6.57
CA LEU A 200 -2.13 -11.21 6.65
C LEU A 200 -3.36 -11.42 7.54
N VAL A 201 -3.55 -10.56 8.53
CA VAL A 201 -4.71 -10.56 9.43
C VAL A 201 -5.47 -9.26 9.26
N VAL A 202 -6.76 -9.38 8.96
CA VAL A 202 -7.67 -8.25 8.78
C VAL A 202 -8.78 -8.35 9.81
N LEU A 203 -9.03 -7.24 10.51
CA LEU A 203 -10.15 -7.00 11.39
C LEU A 203 -11.09 -6.02 10.74
N VAL A 204 -12.33 -6.45 10.54
CA VAL A 204 -13.39 -5.60 10.02
C VAL A 204 -14.44 -5.35 11.10
N ARG A 205 -15.17 -4.25 10.92
CA ARG A 205 -16.29 -3.83 11.78
C ARG A 205 -17.41 -3.33 10.88
N ASN A 206 -18.63 -3.27 11.41
CA ASN A 206 -19.71 -2.52 10.75
C ASN A 206 -19.18 -1.14 10.29
N PRO A 207 -19.32 -0.79 9.00
CA PRO A 207 -18.71 0.40 8.42
C PRO A 207 -19.23 1.70 9.03
N ILE A 208 -20.49 1.74 9.46
CA ILE A 208 -21.09 2.91 10.13
C ILE A 208 -20.42 3.11 11.50
N ASP A 209 -20.29 2.03 12.28
CA ASP A 209 -19.66 2.10 13.60
C ASP A 209 -18.16 2.45 13.52
N ARG A 210 -17.46 1.91 12.52
CA ARG A 210 -16.06 2.21 12.23
C ARG A 210 -15.88 3.68 11.87
N ALA A 211 -16.74 4.22 11.00
CA ALA A 211 -16.76 5.65 10.67
C ALA A 211 -17.04 6.52 11.90
N TYR A 212 -18.02 6.15 12.72
CA TYR A 212 -18.33 6.84 13.97
C TYR A 212 -17.15 6.80 14.96
N ALA A 213 -16.46 5.67 15.06
CA ALA A 213 -15.27 5.54 15.90
C ALA A 213 -14.08 6.38 15.39
N ALA A 214 -13.91 6.50 14.07
CA ALA A 214 -12.91 7.37 13.46
C ALA A 214 -13.24 8.85 13.73
N TRP A 215 -14.48 9.26 13.48
CA TRP A 215 -14.98 10.60 13.82
C TRP A 215 -14.72 10.95 15.29
N LYS A 216 -15.11 10.08 16.24
CA LYS A 216 -14.86 10.29 17.67
C LYS A 216 -13.37 10.49 17.99
N GLN A 217 -12.46 9.76 17.32
CA GLN A 217 -11.03 9.92 17.53
C GLN A 217 -10.56 11.31 17.09
N VAL A 218 -10.92 11.73 15.87
CA VAL A 218 -10.48 13.02 15.33
C VAL A 218 -11.14 14.20 16.05
N THR A 219 -12.39 14.07 16.52
CA THR A 219 -13.05 15.06 17.38
C THR A 219 -12.34 15.20 18.72
N ARG A 220 -11.98 14.09 19.39
CA ARG A 220 -11.20 14.13 20.64
C ARG A 220 -9.82 14.75 20.46
N ALA A 221 -9.21 14.57 19.29
CA ALA A 221 -7.94 15.19 18.92
C ALA A 221 -8.08 16.68 18.55
N GLY A 222 -9.30 17.23 18.49
CA GLY A 222 -9.57 18.62 18.12
C GLY A 222 -9.48 18.91 16.62
N TRP A 223 -9.46 17.88 15.77
CA TRP A 223 -9.32 18.02 14.31
C TRP A 223 -10.65 18.09 13.57
N GLU A 224 -11.74 17.65 14.21
CA GLU A 224 -13.09 17.68 13.63
C GLU A 224 -14.07 18.38 14.57
N VAL A 225 -14.75 19.40 14.04
CA VAL A 225 -15.71 20.26 14.76
C VAL A 225 -17.15 19.99 14.34
N ARG A 226 -17.36 19.30 13.23
CA ARG A 226 -18.69 18.99 12.70
C ARG A 226 -19.29 17.77 13.42
N PRO A 227 -20.61 17.75 13.65
CA PRO A 227 -21.27 16.58 14.21
C PRO A 227 -21.27 15.41 13.22
N PHE A 228 -21.24 14.19 13.73
CA PHE A 228 -21.41 12.98 12.91
C PHE A 228 -22.80 12.94 12.28
N ARG A 229 -22.89 12.55 11.00
CA ARG A 229 -24.14 12.35 10.26
C ARG A 229 -24.09 11.02 9.53
N VAL A 230 -25.21 10.31 9.51
CA VAL A 230 -25.43 9.06 8.75
C VAL A 230 -26.44 9.34 7.65
#